data_AF-A0A626ZZ52-F1
#
_entry.id   AF-A0A626ZZ52-F1
#
_cell.length_a   1.000
_cell.length_b   1.000
_cell.length_c   1.000
_cell.angle_alpha   90.00
_cell.angle_beta   90.00
_cell.angle_gamma   90.00
#
_symmetry.space_group_name_H-M   'P 1'
#
loop_
_entity.id
_entity.type
_entity.pdbx_description
1 polymer ?
#
loop_
_entity_poly.entity_id
_entity_poly.type
_entity_poly.pdbx_seq_one_letter_code
_entity_poly.pdbx_strand_id
1 'polypeptide(L)' 'AMLTALAVEQAGLPLVGWIANDIQPPGARHGEYLATLRRVIPAPLLGEIPWLGVSPSQAATGQYLDLSPLERA' A
#
# COMPACT_ATOMS: atom_id res chain seq x y z
N ALA A 1 -8.37 -0.70 -4.49
CA ALA A 1 -7.23 -1.64 -4.42
C ALA A 1 -7.59 -3.02 -4.98
N MET A 2 -8.57 -3.75 -4.42
CA MET A 2 -8.89 -5.12 -4.86
C MET A 2 -9.16 -5.28 -6.36
N LEU A 3 -9.98 -4.40 -6.96
CA LEU A 3 -10.27 -4.45 -8.40
C LEU A 3 -9.02 -4.23 -9.26
N THR A 4 -8.09 -3.38 -8.79
CA THR A 4 -6.82 -3.13 -9.46
C THR A 4 -5.90 -4.34 -9.37
N ALA A 5 -5.80 -4.97 -8.19
CA ALA A 5 -5.03 -6.21 -8.03
C ALA A 5 -5.54 -7.31 -8.97
N LEU A 6 -6.87 -7.51 -9.01
CA LEU A 6 -7.51 -8.46 -9.92
C LEU A 6 -7.23 -8.13 -11.40
N ALA A 7 -7.28 -6.85 -11.80
CA ALA A 7 -7.02 -6.45 -13.16
C ALA A 7 -5.55 -6.70 -13.58
N VAL A 8 -4.60 -6.47 -12.67
CA VAL A 8 -3.17 -6.78 -12.90
C VAL A 8 -2.96 -8.29 -13.06
N GLU A 9 -3.58 -9.10 -12.20
CA GLU A 9 -3.55 -10.57 -12.30
C GLU A 9 -4.18 -11.07 -13.61
N GLN A 10 -5.34 -10.53 -14.00
CA GLN A 10 -6.02 -10.89 -15.25
C GLN A 10 -5.23 -10.48 -16.49
N ALA A 11 -4.40 -9.43 -16.39
CA ALA A 11 -3.47 -9.05 -17.43
C ALA A 11 -2.23 -9.97 -17.51
N GLY A 12 -2.09 -10.95 -16.60
CA GLY A 12 -0.94 -11.85 -16.54
C GLY A 12 0.34 -11.18 -16.02
N LEU A 13 0.21 -10.05 -15.32
CA LEU A 13 1.33 -9.27 -14.80
C LEU A 13 1.58 -9.59 -13.32
N PRO A 14 2.84 -9.56 -12.86
CA PRO A 14 3.16 -9.75 -11.46
C PRO A 14 2.78 -8.51 -10.64
N LEU A 15 2.00 -8.71 -9.57
CA LEU A 15 1.79 -7.68 -8.54
C LEU A 15 2.86 -7.85 -7.45
N VAL A 16 3.96 -7.11 -7.57
CA VAL A 16 5.15 -7.27 -6.71
C VAL A 16 5.01 -6.65 -5.32
N GLY A 17 4.02 -5.79 -5.10
CA GLY A 17 3.76 -5.16 -3.82
C GLY A 17 2.73 -4.05 -3.90
N TRP A 18 2.35 -3.51 -2.75
CA TRP A 18 1.44 -2.37 -2.65
C TRP A 18 1.80 -1.48 -1.46
N ILE A 19 1.37 -0.22 -1.52
CA ILE A 19 1.60 0.79 -0.50
C ILE A 19 0.23 1.28 0.00
N ALA A 20 0.04 1.30 1.31
CA ALA A 20 -1.10 1.99 1.91
C ALA A 20 -0.78 3.49 2.02
N ASN A 21 -1.67 4.34 1.54
CA ASN A 21 -1.48 5.80 1.58
C ASN A 21 -2.71 6.46 2.19
N ASP A 22 -2.53 7.07 3.35
CA ASP A 22 -3.57 7.75 4.09
C ASP A 22 -3.78 9.15 3.53
N ILE A 23 -4.79 9.27 2.66
CA ILE A 23 -5.16 10.56 2.06
C ILE A 23 -5.92 11.48 3.02
N GLN A 24 -6.34 10.96 4.17
CA GLN A 24 -7.14 11.63 5.18
C GLN A 24 -6.70 11.18 6.58
N PRO A 25 -6.98 11.96 7.65
CA PRO A 25 -6.77 11.49 9.02
C PRO A 25 -7.42 10.12 9.25
N PRO A 26 -6.76 9.17 9.93
CA PRO A 26 -7.27 7.82 10.11
C PRO A 26 -8.58 7.81 10.88
N GLY A 27 -9.59 7.14 10.30
CA GLY A 27 -10.87 6.91 10.95
C GLY A 27 -10.84 5.73 11.94
N ALA A 28 -11.94 5.54 12.67
CA ALA A 28 -12.04 4.51 13.72
C ALA A 28 -11.77 3.06 13.24
N ARG A 29 -11.93 2.78 11.94
CA ARG A 29 -11.79 1.43 11.35
C ARG A 29 -10.56 1.26 10.47
N HIS A 30 -9.58 2.16 10.59
CA HIS A 30 -8.36 2.15 9.78
C HIS A 30 -7.63 0.79 9.85
N GLY A 31 -7.43 0.28 11.07
CA GLY A 31 -6.74 -1.00 11.29
C GLY A 31 -7.48 -2.21 10.69
N GLU A 32 -8.82 -2.26 10.82
CA GLU A 32 -9.64 -3.32 10.22
C GLU A 32 -9.58 -3.31 8.69
N TYR A 33 -9.58 -2.10 8.12
CA TYR A 33 -9.47 -1.90 6.67
C TYR A 33 -8.12 -2.40 6.16
N LEU A 34 -7.03 -2.01 6.81
CA LEU A 34 -5.69 -2.44 6.44
C LEU A 34 -5.48 -3.95 6.62
N ALA A 35 -6.01 -4.54 7.69
CA ALA A 35 -5.97 -5.98 7.91
C ALA A 35 -6.71 -6.75 6.82
N THR A 36 -7.85 -6.22 6.37
CA THR A 36 -8.60 -6.81 5.24
C THR A 36 -7.78 -6.75 3.96
N LEU A 37 -7.19 -5.59 3.64
CA LEU A 37 -6.37 -5.44 2.43
C LEU A 37 -5.15 -6.36 2.41
N ARG A 38 -4.45 -6.50 3.54
CA ARG A 38 -3.33 -7.45 3.71
C ARG A 38 -3.73 -8.91 3.46
N ARG A 39 -4.98 -9.28 3.75
CA ARG A 39 -5.48 -10.64 3.54
C ARG A 39 -5.90 -10.90 2.08
N VAL A 40 -6.46 -9.90 1.40
CA VAL A 40 -7.12 -10.08 0.10
C VAL A 40 -6.23 -9.72 -1.10
N ILE A 41 -5.18 -8.92 -0.92
CA ILE A 41 -4.24 -8.57 -1.98
C ILE A 41 -3.07 -9.56 -1.91
N PRO A 42 -2.85 -10.42 -2.92
CA PRO A 42 -1.79 -11.43 -2.90
C PRO A 42 -0.43 -10.82 -3.28
N ALA A 43 -0.03 -9.77 -2.58
CA ALA A 43 1.24 -9.09 -2.75
C ALA A 43 1.69 -8.48 -1.41
N PRO A 44 3.00 -8.35 -1.16
CA PRO A 44 3.50 -7.79 0.09
C PRO A 44 3.09 -6.32 0.24
N LEU A 45 2.69 -5.94 1.45
CA LEU A 45 2.60 -4.54 1.83
C LEU A 45 4.02 -4.01 2.04
N LEU A 46 4.42 -3.05 1.22
CA LEU A 46 5.73 -2.40 1.31
C LEU A 46 5.78 -1.35 2.41
N GLY A 47 4.63 -0.83 2.82
CA GLY A 47 4.57 0.19 3.86
C GLY A 47 3.29 0.98 3.87
N GLU A 48 3.15 1.82 4.88
CA GLU A 48 2.01 2.70 5.09
C GLU A 48 2.50 4.14 5.25
N ILE A 49 2.11 5.00 4.32
CA ILE A 49 2.39 6.43 4.38
C ILE A 49 1.22 7.09 5.12
N PRO A 50 1.44 7.65 6.33
CA PRO A 50 0.38 8.27 7.11
C PRO A 50 -0.06 9.59 6.48
N TRP A 51 -1.19 10.14 6.94
CA TRP A 51 -1.64 11.46 6.51
C TRP A 51 -0.70 12.53 7.05
N LEU A 52 0.03 13.21 6.16
CA LEU A 52 1.08 14.16 6.55
C LEU A 52 0.62 15.62 6.66
N GLY A 53 -0.62 15.94 6.25
CA GLY A 53 -1.16 17.31 6.30
C GLY A 53 -0.40 18.35 5.48
N VAL A 54 0.60 17.94 4.70
CA VAL A 54 1.45 18.76 3.83
C VAL A 54 1.35 18.28 2.38
N SER A 55 1.85 19.08 1.44
CA SER A 55 1.93 18.67 0.04
C SER A 55 2.73 17.36 -0.09
N PRO A 56 2.23 16.32 -0.79
CA PRO A 56 2.93 15.05 -0.96
C PRO A 56 4.34 15.21 -1.56
N SER A 57 4.54 16.22 -2.41
CA SER A 57 5.83 16.53 -3.04
C SER A 57 6.90 17.05 -2.09
N GLN A 58 6.53 17.49 -0.89
CA GLN A 58 7.44 18.05 0.11
C GLN A 58 7.72 17.08 1.27
N ALA A 59 7.04 15.94 1.29
CA ALA A 59 7.16 14.96 2.34
C ALA A 59 8.31 13.99 2.10
N ALA A 60 9.20 13.83 3.08
CA ALA A 60 10.13 12.71 3.13
C ALA A 60 9.36 11.44 3.52
N THR A 61 9.00 10.61 2.54
CA THR A 61 8.18 9.40 2.75
C THR A 61 8.96 8.09 2.70
N GLY A 62 10.24 8.13 2.30
CA GLY A 62 11.05 6.92 2.12
C GLY A 62 11.15 6.06 3.39
N GLN A 63 11.13 6.67 4.57
CA GLN A 63 11.19 5.96 5.86
C GLN A 63 9.97 5.08 6.16
N TYR A 64 8.86 5.27 5.45
CA TYR A 64 7.64 4.49 5.62
C TYR A 64 7.61 3.22 4.77
N LEU A 65 8.61 3.03 3.90
CA LEU A 65 8.64 1.96 2.92
C LEU A 65 9.81 1.00 3.20
N ASP A 66 9.49 -0.28 3.27
CA ASP A 66 10.42 -1.39 3.23
C ASP A 66 10.48 -1.96 1.81
N LEU A 67 11.64 -1.84 1.16
CA LEU A 67 11.88 -2.31 -0.20
C LEU A 67 12.54 -3.70 -0.25
N SER A 68 12.95 -4.26 0.90
CA SER A 68 13.53 -5.61 0.95
C SER A 68 12.65 -6.71 0.31
N PRO A 69 11.30 -6.64 0.36
CA PRO A 69 10.45 -7.59 -0.36
C PRO A 69 10.62 -7.56 -1.89
N LEU A 70 11.09 -6.46 -2.47
CA LEU A 70 11.25 -6.29 -3.92
C LEU A 70 12.60 -6.77 -4.45
N GLU A 71 13.61 -6.92 -3.59
CA GLU A 71 14.96 -7.30 -4.00
C GLU A 71 15.06 -8.75 -4.53
N ARG A 72 14.01 -9.55 -4.35
CA ARG A 72 13.92 -10.96 -4.77
C ARG A 72 12.82 -11.25 -5.80
N ALA A 73 12.11 -10.22 -6.28
CA ALA A 73 10.98 -10.35 -7.20
C ALA A 73 11.41 -10.40 -8.67
#